data_AF-A0A0P1I5V0-F1
#
_entry.id   AF-A0A0P1I5V0-F1
#
_cell.length_a   1.000
_cell.length_b   1.000
_cell.length_c   1.000
_cell.angle_alpha   90.00
_cell.angle_beta   90.00
_cell.angle_gamma   90.00
#
_symmetry.space_group_name_H-M   'P 1'
#
loop_
_entity.id
_entity.type
_entity.pdbx_description
1 polymer ?
#
loop_
_entity_poly.entity_id
_entity_poly.type
_entity_poly.pdbx_seq_one_letter_code
_entity_poly.pdbx_strand_id
1 'polypeptide(L)'
;MLVSKNNQSENMRTGHQSTQMWLKRFAREEDGAVVGFAIFVFMIILMVGGLGVDFMRSELKRTQMQHTLDRAVLAAADLDQELDPESVVNDYFDKAGMTNYLSTVTVDEGINYRTVSASASMQLDTMFMNMVGIDTLSVPAKGTAEERIDGLEISIVLDVSGSMNSNSRLTNLKVAAKQFVNTMFENTEDDKLSISIVPYATQVSLPEEMFDQLNATIGDSTSVASLNQQFVVDDDDEITEAQIMSELGVATAAETRHSYSRCINFTSDDYDTTTVNMGKAYQQTMHFDPWYDWDGRDNNTAQLVGDTSSTLPVCDQDPYREIMPLSQNSTTLNTYIDAMSAGGNTSIDVGMKWGTAMLDPSLQPMVDGLITAGTVDAVFDERPHAYDDNESLKVVVLMTDGQNTSQYYLNDGYRYERSNIWFNDYTNDYSVYIGEDDDDYDNDGVTEEPMFYWPSDDVWRDHAYGQGYEEEVQEVVGVEYECRSYRRNGSCRRYRSVYVYETTTQWVDEPGEAIEIDYQDLWAYSTMEWIVEDLYEPWMSDSEAWDDWYYDVRNSVGSSTKNSRTADICDAAKDEGVIVFTIGFEAPTDGQAVLKDCASSDSHYFDVDGLEISDAFAAIASSIRQLRLTQ
;
A
#
# COMPACT_ATOMS: atom_id res chain seq x y z
N MET A 1 -56.87 -115.58 26.65
CA MET A 1 -57.03 -116.37 27.88
C MET A 1 -58.17 -115.73 28.67
N LEU A 2 -59.19 -116.54 28.98
CA LEU A 2 -60.47 -116.14 29.58
C LEU A 2 -60.38 -115.96 31.11
N VAL A 3 -61.45 -115.34 31.65
CA VAL A 3 -61.95 -115.41 33.05
C VAL A 3 -61.25 -114.43 34.01
N SER A 4 -61.93 -113.50 34.71
CA SER A 4 -63.00 -113.75 35.68
C SER A 4 -63.90 -112.54 35.95
N LYS A 5 -65.15 -112.86 36.31
CA LYS A 5 -66.29 -111.98 36.67
C LYS A 5 -66.34 -111.66 38.17
N ASN A 6 -67.15 -110.63 38.48
CA ASN A 6 -67.92 -110.36 39.72
C ASN A 6 -67.10 -109.91 40.96
N ASN A 7 -67.56 -109.00 41.84
CA ASN A 7 -68.93 -108.70 42.26
C ASN A 7 -69.05 -107.34 42.99
N GLN A 8 -70.26 -106.77 42.86
CA GLN A 8 -71.03 -105.78 43.62
C GLN A 8 -70.51 -105.00 44.87
N SER A 9 -70.79 -103.69 44.80
CA SER A 9 -71.63 -102.83 45.69
C SER A 9 -71.12 -102.22 47.01
N GLU A 10 -71.55 -100.95 47.17
CA GLU A 10 -71.77 -100.16 48.41
C GLU A 10 -70.58 -99.46 49.08
N ASN A 11 -70.47 -98.13 48.98
CA ASN A 11 -71.10 -97.19 49.92
C ASN A 11 -70.63 -95.73 49.70
N MET A 12 -71.58 -94.80 49.77
CA MET A 12 -71.34 -93.35 49.81
C MET A 12 -70.87 -92.90 51.20
N ARG A 13 -69.98 -91.90 51.21
CA ARG A 13 -69.86 -90.73 52.15
C ARG A 13 -68.43 -90.55 52.70
N THR A 14 -67.75 -89.48 52.30
CA THR A 14 -67.65 -88.18 53.01
C THR A 14 -66.49 -87.35 52.42
N GLY A 15 -66.80 -86.14 51.96
CA GLY A 15 -65.80 -85.12 51.62
C GLY A 15 -65.38 -84.26 52.82
N HIS A 16 -64.48 -83.30 52.55
CA HIS A 16 -64.17 -82.09 53.34
C HIS A 16 -63.00 -82.06 54.33
N GLN A 17 -61.92 -82.84 54.19
CA GLN A 17 -60.70 -82.59 55.00
C GLN A 17 -59.38 -82.35 54.22
N SER A 18 -59.31 -82.58 52.90
CA SER A 18 -58.04 -82.42 52.14
C SER A 18 -57.77 -81.00 51.63
N THR A 19 -58.78 -80.13 51.52
CA THR A 19 -58.63 -78.79 50.91
C THR A 19 -58.12 -77.71 51.87
N GLN A 20 -58.41 -77.82 53.18
CA GLN A 20 -57.99 -76.79 54.15
C GLN A 20 -56.50 -76.81 54.49
N MET A 21 -55.83 -77.97 54.37
CA MET A 21 -54.40 -78.12 54.68
C MET A 21 -53.49 -77.62 53.55
N TRP A 22 -53.97 -77.69 52.30
CA TRP A 22 -53.28 -77.21 51.11
C TRP A 22 -53.31 -75.67 51.02
N LEU A 23 -54.45 -75.05 51.36
CA LEU A 23 -54.62 -73.59 51.37
C LEU A 23 -53.77 -72.89 52.46
N LYS A 24 -53.58 -73.53 53.63
CA LYS A 24 -52.72 -72.98 54.70
C LYS A 24 -51.22 -73.07 54.40
N ARG A 25 -50.80 -73.98 53.51
CA ARG A 25 -49.40 -74.12 53.09
C ARG A 25 -49.05 -73.14 51.96
N PHE A 26 -49.98 -72.91 51.03
CA PHE A 26 -49.85 -71.91 49.97
C PHE A 26 -49.77 -70.46 50.50
N ALA A 27 -50.51 -70.14 51.57
CA ALA A 27 -50.49 -68.80 52.18
C ALA A 27 -49.19 -68.47 52.97
N ARG A 28 -48.26 -69.43 53.11
CA ARG A 28 -47.02 -69.29 53.89
C ARG A 28 -45.75 -69.55 53.06
N GLU A 29 -45.87 -69.78 51.75
CA GLU A 29 -44.75 -69.99 50.83
C GLU A 29 -44.18 -68.63 50.37
N GLU A 30 -42.92 -68.36 50.69
CA GLU A 30 -42.18 -67.13 50.32
C GLU A 30 -41.45 -67.24 48.97
N ASP A 31 -41.48 -68.42 48.32
CA ASP A 31 -40.78 -68.70 47.04
C ASP A 31 -41.30 -67.83 45.86
N GLY A 32 -42.45 -67.17 46.01
CA GLY A 32 -43.01 -66.23 45.02
C GLY A 32 -42.56 -64.77 45.17
N ALA A 33 -41.89 -64.39 46.27
CA ALA A 33 -41.52 -63.00 46.53
C ALA A 33 -40.49 -62.47 45.51
N VAL A 34 -39.56 -63.32 45.08
CA VAL A 34 -38.55 -62.99 44.05
C VAL A 34 -39.20 -62.83 42.67
N VAL A 35 -40.27 -63.58 42.38
CA VAL A 35 -41.00 -63.47 41.10
C VAL A 35 -41.69 -62.10 40.99
N GLY A 36 -42.30 -61.61 42.07
CA GLY A 36 -42.88 -60.27 42.11
C GLY A 36 -41.85 -59.15 41.88
N PHE A 37 -40.70 -59.25 42.54
CA PHE A 37 -39.58 -58.30 42.35
C PHE A 37 -38.98 -58.37 40.95
N ALA A 38 -38.78 -59.57 40.39
CA ALA A 38 -38.25 -59.76 39.05
C ALA A 38 -39.18 -59.21 37.96
N ILE A 39 -40.50 -59.40 38.09
CA ILE A 39 -41.49 -58.79 37.19
C ILE A 39 -41.45 -57.27 37.30
N PHE A 40 -41.34 -56.72 38.51
CA PHE A 40 -41.25 -55.28 38.71
C PHE A 40 -40.01 -54.66 38.06
N VAL A 41 -38.83 -55.26 38.25
CA VAL A 41 -37.58 -54.80 37.61
C VAL A 41 -37.65 -54.96 36.08
N PHE A 42 -38.23 -56.05 35.60
CA PHE A 42 -38.45 -56.28 34.16
C PHE A 42 -39.36 -55.20 33.54
N MET A 43 -40.44 -54.82 34.23
CA MET A 43 -41.33 -53.73 33.80
C MET A 43 -40.60 -52.37 33.78
N ILE A 44 -39.71 -52.10 34.74
CA ILE A 44 -38.89 -50.89 34.75
C ILE A 44 -37.91 -50.88 33.56
N ILE A 45 -37.25 -51.98 33.26
CA ILE A 45 -36.31 -52.08 32.13
C ILE A 45 -37.05 -51.85 30.80
N LEU A 46 -38.24 -52.43 30.64
CA LEU A 46 -39.08 -52.19 29.46
C LEU A 46 -39.54 -50.74 29.37
N MET A 47 -39.91 -50.13 30.50
CA MET A 47 -40.29 -48.72 30.55
C MET A 47 -39.11 -47.83 30.15
N VAL A 48 -37.95 -47.97 30.78
CA VAL A 48 -36.75 -47.17 30.47
C VAL A 48 -36.27 -47.39 29.04
N GLY A 49 -36.28 -48.63 28.55
CA GLY A 49 -35.99 -48.95 27.15
C GLY A 49 -36.98 -48.30 26.19
N GLY A 50 -38.28 -48.34 26.53
CA GLY A 50 -39.34 -47.69 25.77
C GLY A 50 -39.20 -46.16 25.72
N LEU A 51 -38.90 -45.52 26.85
CA LEU A 51 -38.58 -44.08 26.91
C LEU A 51 -37.39 -43.74 26.01
N GLY A 52 -36.36 -44.59 26.00
CA GLY A 52 -35.19 -44.43 25.13
C GLY A 52 -35.54 -44.52 23.64
N VAL A 53 -36.45 -45.41 23.25
CA VAL A 53 -36.92 -45.52 21.86
C VAL A 53 -37.73 -44.29 21.45
N ASP A 54 -38.65 -43.82 22.31
CA ASP A 54 -39.43 -42.61 22.02
C ASP A 54 -38.53 -41.37 21.91
N PHE A 55 -37.54 -41.23 22.79
CA PHE A 55 -36.55 -40.16 22.73
C PHE A 55 -35.68 -40.24 21.47
N MET A 56 -35.21 -41.44 21.11
CA MET A 56 -34.42 -41.62 19.89
C MET A 56 -35.25 -41.26 18.64
N ARG A 57 -36.53 -41.63 18.61
CA ARG A 57 -37.44 -41.25 17.52
C ARG A 57 -37.68 -39.75 17.48
N SER A 58 -37.84 -39.08 18.62
CA SER A 58 -38.02 -37.62 18.66
C SER A 58 -36.78 -36.89 18.18
N GLU A 59 -35.58 -37.29 18.61
CA GLU A 59 -34.33 -36.66 18.17
C GLU A 59 -34.05 -36.90 16.68
N LEU A 60 -34.30 -38.11 16.16
CA LEU A 60 -34.17 -38.38 14.72
C LEU A 60 -35.08 -37.47 13.89
N LYS A 61 -36.33 -37.26 14.34
CA LYS A 61 -37.27 -36.37 13.65
C LYS A 61 -36.88 -34.91 13.79
N ARG A 62 -36.35 -34.51 14.94
CA ARG A 62 -35.83 -33.16 15.19
C ARG A 62 -34.68 -32.82 14.24
N THR A 63 -33.67 -33.70 14.14
CA THR A 63 -32.54 -33.51 13.22
C THR A 63 -32.98 -33.45 11.77
N GLN A 64 -33.90 -34.33 11.35
CA GLN A 64 -34.44 -34.31 9.99
C GLN A 64 -35.14 -32.97 9.68
N MET A 65 -35.98 -32.49 10.59
CA MET A 65 -36.71 -31.24 10.41
C MET A 65 -35.76 -30.03 10.40
N GLN A 66 -34.79 -29.99 11.31
CA GLN A 66 -33.80 -28.91 11.36
C GLN A 66 -32.99 -28.85 10.06
N HIS A 67 -32.48 -29.98 9.55
CA HIS A 67 -31.75 -30.00 8.29
C HIS A 67 -32.58 -29.54 7.08
N THR A 68 -33.86 -29.91 7.02
CA THR A 68 -34.75 -29.42 5.95
C THR A 68 -34.95 -27.91 6.09
N LEU A 69 -35.15 -27.42 7.31
CA LEU A 69 -35.35 -26.00 7.59
C LEU A 69 -34.11 -25.17 7.23
N ASP A 70 -32.92 -25.60 7.66
CA ASP A 70 -31.66 -24.89 7.38
C ASP A 70 -31.41 -24.77 5.87
N ARG A 71 -31.62 -25.85 5.12
CA ARG A 71 -31.51 -25.84 3.65
C ARG A 71 -32.54 -24.93 2.99
N ALA A 72 -33.75 -24.90 3.53
CA ALA A 72 -34.84 -24.11 3.00
C ALA A 72 -34.61 -22.61 3.21
N VAL A 73 -34.17 -22.20 4.41
CA VAL A 73 -33.89 -20.77 4.69
C VAL A 73 -32.65 -20.28 3.96
N LEU A 74 -31.58 -21.09 3.83
CA LEU A 74 -30.41 -20.73 3.03
C LEU A 74 -30.78 -20.51 1.55
N ALA A 75 -31.48 -21.47 0.94
CA ALA A 75 -31.88 -21.37 -0.46
C ALA A 75 -32.91 -20.26 -0.74
N ALA A 76 -33.63 -19.81 0.28
CA ALA A 76 -34.60 -18.73 0.18
C ALA A 76 -33.99 -17.36 0.47
N ALA A 77 -32.92 -17.28 1.29
CA ALA A 77 -32.19 -16.06 1.57
C ALA A 77 -31.28 -15.65 0.39
N ASP A 78 -30.91 -16.62 -0.46
CA ASP A 78 -30.19 -16.41 -1.73
C ASP A 78 -30.81 -15.26 -2.56
N LEU A 79 -30.04 -14.20 -2.83
CA LEU A 79 -30.45 -13.01 -3.60
C LEU A 79 -30.66 -13.31 -5.09
N ASP A 80 -29.98 -14.32 -5.65
CA ASP A 80 -30.15 -14.75 -7.04
C ASP A 80 -31.42 -15.61 -7.24
N GLN A 81 -32.11 -15.97 -6.16
CA GLN A 81 -33.38 -16.69 -6.22
C GLN A 81 -34.49 -15.81 -6.81
N GLU A 82 -34.91 -16.15 -8.04
CA GLU A 82 -35.99 -15.47 -8.77
C GLU A 82 -37.40 -15.78 -8.23
N LEU A 83 -37.56 -16.89 -7.48
CA LEU A 83 -38.83 -17.28 -6.89
C LEU A 83 -39.07 -16.55 -5.57
N ASP A 84 -40.35 -16.34 -5.26
CA ASP A 84 -40.78 -15.80 -3.97
C ASP A 84 -40.17 -16.61 -2.79
N PRO A 85 -39.46 -15.97 -1.83
CA PRO A 85 -38.73 -16.68 -0.78
C PRO A 85 -39.63 -17.56 0.10
N GLU A 86 -40.86 -17.12 0.38
CA GLU A 86 -41.84 -17.93 1.12
C GLU A 86 -42.22 -19.18 0.32
N SER A 87 -42.40 -19.06 -1.00
CA SER A 87 -42.67 -20.19 -1.89
C SER A 87 -41.52 -21.18 -1.95
N VAL A 88 -40.27 -20.71 -1.89
CA VAL A 88 -39.06 -21.58 -1.86
C VAL A 88 -39.02 -22.39 -0.57
N VAL A 89 -39.22 -21.76 0.59
CA VAL A 89 -39.28 -22.48 1.87
C VAL A 89 -40.39 -23.54 1.85
N ASN A 90 -41.57 -23.19 1.32
CA ASN A 90 -42.67 -24.14 1.17
C ASN A 90 -42.32 -25.32 0.24
N ASP A 91 -41.65 -25.10 -0.90
CA ASP A 91 -41.26 -26.18 -1.83
C ASP A 91 -40.27 -27.17 -1.20
N TYR A 92 -39.31 -26.68 -0.39
CA TYR A 92 -38.40 -27.56 0.37
C TYR A 92 -39.15 -28.43 1.38
N PHE A 93 -40.12 -27.86 2.10
CA PHE A 93 -40.95 -28.60 3.04
C PHE A 93 -41.92 -29.57 2.33
N ASP A 94 -42.46 -29.19 1.17
CA ASP A 94 -43.28 -30.05 0.30
C ASP A 94 -42.49 -31.28 -0.17
N LYS A 95 -41.28 -31.07 -0.70
CA LYS A 95 -40.39 -32.15 -1.14
C LYS A 95 -39.97 -33.07 -0.01
N ALA A 96 -39.88 -32.54 1.21
CA ALA A 96 -39.59 -33.32 2.40
C ALA A 96 -40.83 -34.00 3.02
N GLY A 97 -42.04 -33.72 2.50
CA GLY A 97 -43.31 -34.23 3.02
C GLY A 97 -43.69 -33.67 4.39
N MET A 98 -43.27 -32.44 4.70
CA MET A 98 -43.36 -31.81 6.01
C MET A 98 -44.11 -30.47 6.04
N THR A 99 -44.77 -30.07 4.97
CA THR A 99 -45.50 -28.79 4.82
C THR A 99 -46.43 -28.47 5.98
N ASN A 100 -47.17 -29.46 6.47
CA ASN A 100 -48.15 -29.29 7.54
C ASN A 100 -47.53 -28.92 8.90
N TYR A 101 -46.21 -28.99 9.03
CA TYR A 101 -45.47 -28.66 10.25
C TYR A 101 -44.83 -27.27 10.19
N LEU A 102 -44.81 -26.63 9.01
CA LEU A 102 -44.31 -25.26 8.86
C LEU A 102 -45.31 -24.30 9.51
N SER A 103 -44.82 -23.48 10.43
CA SER A 103 -45.65 -22.63 11.30
C SER A 103 -45.66 -21.19 10.83
N THR A 104 -44.48 -20.65 10.51
CA THR A 104 -44.31 -19.25 10.12
C THR A 104 -43.09 -19.12 9.24
N VAL A 105 -43.22 -18.35 8.16
CA VAL A 105 -42.13 -17.83 7.35
C VAL A 105 -42.24 -16.32 7.40
N THR A 106 -41.16 -15.64 7.75
CA THR A 106 -41.07 -14.18 7.71
C THR A 106 -39.90 -13.81 6.84
N VAL A 107 -40.19 -13.02 5.82
CA VAL A 107 -39.20 -12.45 4.90
C VAL A 107 -39.08 -10.97 5.25
N ASP A 108 -37.87 -10.54 5.55
CA ASP A 108 -37.50 -9.13 5.62
C ASP A 108 -36.51 -8.87 4.48
N GLU A 109 -36.91 -8.07 3.50
CA GLU A 109 -36.15 -7.86 2.27
C GLU A 109 -36.03 -6.38 1.92
N GLY A 110 -34.83 -6.01 1.48
CA GLY A 110 -34.49 -4.73 0.89
C GLY A 110 -33.85 -4.92 -0.49
N ILE A 111 -33.24 -3.86 -1.03
CA ILE A 111 -32.58 -3.93 -2.34
C ILE A 111 -31.29 -4.78 -2.28
N ASN A 112 -30.56 -4.74 -1.16
CA ASN A 112 -29.23 -5.35 -1.01
C ASN A 112 -29.12 -6.40 0.11
N TYR A 113 -30.26 -6.81 0.67
CA TYR A 113 -30.28 -7.85 1.68
C TYR A 113 -31.59 -8.61 1.69
N ARG A 114 -31.52 -9.88 2.08
CA ARG A 114 -32.68 -10.73 2.29
C ARG A 114 -32.45 -11.56 3.54
N THR A 115 -33.30 -11.36 4.55
CA THR A 115 -33.35 -12.19 5.75
C THR A 115 -34.59 -13.06 5.72
N VAL A 116 -34.40 -14.38 5.71
CA VAL A 116 -35.49 -15.35 5.75
C VAL A 116 -35.45 -16.10 7.07
N SER A 117 -36.51 -15.96 7.85
CA SER A 117 -36.71 -16.72 9.10
C SER A 117 -37.87 -17.68 8.98
N ALA A 118 -37.66 -18.93 9.37
CA ALA A 118 -38.70 -19.96 9.37
C ALA A 118 -38.78 -20.69 10.71
N SER A 119 -39.99 -21.12 11.07
CA SER A 119 -40.26 -21.96 12.24
C SER A 119 -41.18 -23.11 11.88
N ALA A 120 -40.86 -24.31 12.36
CA ALA A 120 -41.64 -25.51 12.16
C ALA A 120 -41.80 -26.29 13.48
N SER A 121 -42.91 -27.01 13.64
CA SER A 121 -43.19 -27.81 14.83
C SER A 121 -44.04 -29.03 14.50
N MET A 122 -43.64 -30.20 14.99
CA MET A 122 -44.38 -31.46 14.88
C MET A 122 -44.69 -32.02 16.28
N GLN A 123 -45.88 -32.61 16.45
CA GLN A 123 -46.18 -33.48 17.59
C GLN A 123 -45.94 -34.94 17.21
N LEU A 124 -45.03 -35.60 17.91
CA LEU A 124 -44.74 -37.03 17.73
C LEU A 124 -45.49 -37.84 18.79
N ASP A 125 -46.34 -38.77 18.35
CA ASP A 125 -47.00 -39.72 19.25
C ASP A 125 -45.97 -40.66 19.88
N THR A 126 -46.00 -40.74 21.21
CA THR A 126 -45.12 -41.63 21.97
C THR A 126 -45.73 -43.03 22.02
N MET A 127 -44.89 -44.04 21.87
CA MET A 127 -45.33 -45.44 21.90
C MET A 127 -45.33 -46.00 23.32
N PHE A 128 -44.38 -45.54 24.16
CA PHE A 128 -44.14 -46.03 25.51
C PHE A 128 -44.32 -44.94 26.56
N MET A 129 -44.01 -43.66 26.27
CA MET A 129 -44.24 -42.57 27.24
C MET A 129 -45.74 -42.35 27.52
N ASN A 130 -46.63 -42.77 26.61
CA ASN A 130 -48.08 -42.78 26.84
C ASN A 130 -48.47 -43.62 28.08
N MET A 131 -47.69 -44.64 28.45
CA MET A 131 -47.95 -45.50 29.60
C MET A 131 -47.71 -44.78 30.94
N VAL A 132 -46.96 -43.69 30.91
CA VAL A 132 -46.71 -42.81 32.07
C VAL A 132 -47.46 -41.47 31.95
N GLY A 133 -48.39 -41.36 30.98
CA GLY A 133 -49.28 -40.21 30.80
C GLY A 133 -48.75 -39.08 29.91
N ILE A 134 -47.68 -39.31 29.15
CA ILE A 134 -47.17 -38.35 28.15
C ILE A 134 -47.51 -38.90 26.77
N ASP A 135 -48.62 -38.46 26.17
CA ASP A 135 -49.08 -39.04 24.91
C ASP A 135 -48.26 -38.55 23.70
N THR A 136 -47.74 -37.32 23.74
CA THR A 136 -47.02 -36.69 22.62
C THR A 136 -45.76 -35.95 23.07
N LEU A 137 -44.79 -35.84 22.17
CA LEU A 137 -43.60 -35.01 22.30
C LEU A 137 -43.58 -33.94 21.21
N SER A 138 -43.30 -32.68 21.59
CA SER A 138 -43.14 -31.59 20.63
C SER A 138 -41.72 -31.55 20.08
N VAL A 139 -41.60 -31.43 18.77
CA VAL A 139 -40.34 -31.35 18.03
C VAL A 139 -40.29 -30.00 17.31
N PRO A 140 -39.70 -28.96 17.93
CA PRO A 140 -39.55 -27.65 17.29
C PRO A 140 -38.27 -27.58 16.44
N ALA A 141 -38.35 -26.82 15.35
CA ALA A 141 -37.22 -26.39 14.53
C ALA A 141 -37.37 -24.89 14.21
N LYS A 142 -36.27 -24.15 14.27
CA LYS A 142 -36.23 -22.73 13.91
C LYS A 142 -34.88 -22.44 13.29
N GLY A 143 -34.86 -21.54 12.30
CA GLY A 143 -33.66 -21.12 11.61
C GLY A 143 -33.90 -19.81 10.88
N THR A 144 -32.82 -19.07 10.73
CA THR A 144 -32.76 -17.79 10.03
C THR A 144 -31.52 -17.81 9.17
N ALA A 145 -31.65 -17.38 7.92
CA ALA A 145 -30.53 -17.09 7.03
C ALA A 145 -30.64 -15.64 6.55
N GLU A 146 -29.49 -15.00 6.38
CA GLU A 146 -29.36 -13.63 5.91
C GLU A 146 -28.27 -13.61 4.84
N GLU A 147 -28.56 -12.96 3.72
CA GLU A 147 -27.56 -12.57 2.72
C GLU A 147 -27.60 -11.04 2.56
N ARG A 148 -26.42 -10.42 2.50
CA ARG A 148 -26.24 -8.96 2.38
C ARG A 148 -25.03 -8.64 1.49
N ILE A 149 -25.12 -7.57 0.69
CA ILE A 149 -24.03 -7.07 -0.16
C ILE A 149 -23.52 -5.74 0.40
N ASP A 150 -22.28 -5.69 0.88
CA ASP A 150 -21.62 -4.47 1.38
C ASP A 150 -20.21 -4.31 0.75
N GLY A 151 -19.75 -3.05 0.60
CA GLY A 151 -18.39 -2.57 0.27
C GLY A 151 -17.52 -3.26 -0.80
N LEU A 152 -17.16 -2.54 -1.88
CA LEU A 152 -16.07 -2.92 -2.79
C LEU A 152 -14.98 -1.85 -2.82
N GLU A 153 -13.75 -2.25 -2.48
CA GLU A 153 -12.58 -1.38 -2.44
C GLU A 153 -11.53 -1.87 -3.44
N ILE A 154 -11.28 -1.07 -4.48
CA ILE A 154 -10.38 -1.42 -5.57
C ILE A 154 -9.21 -0.44 -5.62
N SER A 155 -7.99 -0.96 -5.65
CA SER A 155 -6.81 -0.19 -6.03
C SER A 155 -6.30 -0.64 -7.40
N ILE A 156 -6.27 0.29 -8.35
CA ILE A 156 -5.79 0.03 -9.70
C ILE A 156 -4.35 0.57 -9.79
N VAL A 157 -3.38 -0.33 -9.94
CA VAL A 157 -1.96 0.00 -10.01
C VAL A 157 -1.51 -0.06 -11.46
N LEU A 158 -1.22 1.10 -12.05
CA LEU A 158 -1.03 1.25 -13.49
C LEU A 158 0.40 1.69 -13.82
N ASP A 159 1.09 0.88 -14.61
CA ASP A 159 2.40 1.23 -15.14
C ASP A 159 2.31 2.40 -16.13
N VAL A 160 3.02 3.47 -15.83
CA VAL A 160 3.22 4.64 -16.70
C VAL A 160 4.71 4.88 -16.96
N SER A 161 5.54 3.82 -16.90
CA SER A 161 6.96 3.88 -17.23
C SER A 161 7.21 4.09 -18.73
N GLY A 162 8.45 4.43 -19.10
CA GLY A 162 8.81 4.78 -20.47
C GLY A 162 8.53 3.68 -21.51
N SER A 163 8.55 2.39 -21.13
CA SER A 163 8.22 1.27 -22.02
C SER A 163 6.78 1.35 -22.54
N MET A 164 5.87 1.89 -21.72
CA MET A 164 4.45 2.07 -22.05
C MET A 164 4.20 3.11 -23.16
N ASN A 165 5.20 3.92 -23.50
CA ASN A 165 5.12 4.90 -24.59
C ASN A 165 5.33 4.27 -25.99
N SER A 166 5.60 2.96 -26.05
CA SER A 166 5.75 2.21 -27.30
C SER A 166 4.44 1.52 -27.70
N ASN A 167 4.32 1.06 -28.95
CA ASN A 167 3.25 0.17 -29.46
C ASN A 167 1.78 0.52 -29.08
N SER A 168 1.47 1.80 -28.83
CA SER A 168 0.17 2.24 -28.32
C SER A 168 -0.21 1.60 -26.97
N ARG A 169 0.77 1.15 -26.16
CA ARG A 169 0.51 0.38 -24.95
C ARG A 169 -0.26 1.17 -23.92
N LEU A 170 0.20 2.37 -23.58
CA LEU A 170 -0.52 3.26 -22.68
C LEU A 170 -1.91 3.64 -23.24
N THR A 171 -2.03 3.85 -24.55
CA THR A 171 -3.34 4.13 -25.18
C THR A 171 -4.33 2.99 -24.98
N ASN A 172 -3.90 1.74 -25.15
CA ASN A 172 -4.75 0.57 -24.95
C ASN A 172 -5.06 0.35 -23.46
N LEU A 173 -4.09 0.56 -22.57
CA LEU A 173 -4.28 0.56 -21.13
C LEU A 173 -5.38 1.52 -20.72
N LYS A 174 -5.31 2.78 -21.17
CA LYS A 174 -6.32 3.80 -20.87
C LYS A 174 -7.72 3.37 -21.29
N VAL A 175 -7.86 2.79 -22.48
CA VAL A 175 -9.16 2.31 -22.95
C VAL A 175 -9.70 1.19 -22.05
N ALA A 176 -8.87 0.20 -21.73
CA ALA A 176 -9.27 -0.95 -20.92
C ALA A 176 -9.56 -0.57 -19.46
N ALA A 177 -8.73 0.27 -18.84
CA ALA A 177 -8.94 0.78 -17.48
C ALA A 177 -10.25 1.58 -17.37
N LYS A 178 -10.55 2.43 -18.35
CA LYS A 178 -11.84 3.15 -18.39
C LYS A 178 -13.04 2.21 -18.54
N GLN A 179 -12.92 1.19 -19.39
CA GLN A 179 -13.98 0.18 -19.53
C GLN A 179 -14.20 -0.59 -18.22
N PHE A 180 -13.12 -0.95 -17.53
CA PHE A 180 -13.19 -1.57 -16.21
C PHE A 180 -13.91 -0.67 -15.21
N VAL A 181 -13.45 0.57 -15.05
CA VAL A 181 -14.06 1.57 -14.15
C VAL A 181 -15.55 1.70 -14.43
N ASN A 182 -15.92 1.96 -15.69
CA ASN A 182 -17.33 2.09 -16.08
C ASN A 182 -18.15 0.83 -15.78
N THR A 183 -17.59 -0.35 -16.05
CA THR A 183 -18.25 -1.63 -15.73
C THR A 183 -18.48 -1.79 -14.23
N MET A 184 -17.53 -1.39 -13.39
CA MET A 184 -17.69 -1.47 -11.94
C MET A 184 -18.77 -0.51 -11.43
N PHE A 185 -18.83 0.72 -11.94
CA PHE A 185 -19.87 1.69 -11.59
C PHE A 185 -21.27 1.31 -12.11
N GLU A 186 -21.38 0.78 -13.32
CA GLU A 186 -22.68 0.35 -13.87
C GLU A 186 -23.32 -0.80 -13.08
N ASN A 187 -22.51 -1.55 -12.32
CA ASN A 187 -22.93 -2.76 -11.62
C ASN A 187 -22.75 -2.67 -10.09
N THR A 188 -22.49 -1.47 -9.54
CA THR A 188 -22.38 -1.24 -8.10
C THR A 188 -23.20 -0.02 -7.73
N GLU A 189 -23.91 -0.07 -6.60
CA GLU A 189 -24.64 1.10 -6.12
C GLU A 189 -23.70 2.22 -5.69
N ASP A 190 -24.22 3.45 -5.74
CA ASP A 190 -23.56 4.63 -5.18
C ASP A 190 -23.16 4.37 -3.71
N ASP A 191 -22.06 4.96 -3.26
CA ASP A 191 -21.51 4.84 -1.92
C ASP A 191 -20.97 3.45 -1.54
N LYS A 192 -21.11 2.43 -2.39
CA LYS A 192 -20.62 1.05 -2.14
C LYS A 192 -19.34 0.68 -2.88
N LEU A 193 -18.81 1.59 -3.70
CA LEU A 193 -17.57 1.40 -4.47
C LEU A 193 -16.56 2.50 -4.14
N SER A 194 -15.36 2.12 -3.73
CA SER A 194 -14.18 3.01 -3.74
C SER A 194 -13.18 2.50 -4.77
N ILE A 195 -12.72 3.40 -5.65
CA ILE A 195 -11.60 3.14 -6.55
C ILE A 195 -10.50 4.15 -6.23
N SER A 196 -9.29 3.64 -5.99
CA SER A 196 -8.05 4.43 -6.03
C SER A 196 -7.25 4.05 -7.28
N ILE A 197 -6.49 5.00 -7.83
CA ILE A 197 -5.59 4.74 -8.96
C ILE A 197 -4.18 5.15 -8.54
N VAL A 198 -3.24 4.23 -8.69
CA VAL A 198 -1.83 4.41 -8.37
C VAL A 198 -1.03 4.27 -9.67
N PRO A 199 -0.78 5.36 -10.41
CA PRO A 199 0.20 5.33 -11.48
C PRO A 199 1.58 5.19 -10.87
N TYR A 200 2.43 4.36 -11.49
CA TYR A 200 3.82 4.23 -11.06
C TYR A 200 4.76 4.22 -12.24
N ALA A 201 5.97 4.74 -12.01
CA ALA A 201 7.10 4.64 -12.92
C ALA A 201 8.36 4.38 -12.07
N THR A 202 9.33 5.30 -12.08
CA THR A 202 10.52 5.24 -11.23
C THR A 202 10.15 5.31 -9.75
N GLN A 203 9.17 6.16 -9.42
CA GLN A 203 8.56 6.35 -8.12
C GLN A 203 7.03 6.47 -8.27
N VAL A 204 6.34 6.60 -7.14
CA VAL A 204 4.93 6.99 -7.07
C VAL A 204 4.84 8.37 -6.42
N SER A 205 4.25 9.32 -7.13
CA SER A 205 4.05 10.69 -6.66
C SER A 205 2.76 10.81 -5.86
N LEU A 206 2.73 11.70 -4.88
CA LEU A 206 1.58 11.90 -3.99
C LEU A 206 0.99 13.30 -4.19
N PRO A 207 -0.34 13.45 -4.17
CA PRO A 207 -0.96 14.75 -4.05
C PRO A 207 -0.48 15.48 -2.79
N GLU A 208 -0.46 16.81 -2.82
CA GLU A 208 -0.02 17.66 -1.72
C GLU A 208 -0.71 17.30 -0.40
N GLU A 209 -2.04 17.17 -0.42
CA GLU A 209 -2.83 16.92 0.77
C GLU A 209 -2.56 15.54 1.37
N MET A 210 -2.14 14.57 0.54
CA MET A 210 -1.77 13.23 0.97
C MET A 210 -0.34 13.22 1.54
N PHE A 211 0.59 13.92 0.89
CA PHE A 211 1.96 14.06 1.34
C PHE A 211 2.07 14.79 2.70
N ASP A 212 1.20 15.76 2.93
CA ASP A 212 1.11 16.52 4.18
C ASP A 212 0.71 15.67 5.40
N GLN A 213 0.01 14.54 5.19
CA GLN A 213 -0.34 13.61 6.27
C GLN A 213 0.82 12.70 6.71
N LEU A 214 1.84 12.54 5.87
CA LEU A 214 3.00 11.70 6.18
C LEU A 214 3.99 12.43 7.07
N ASN A 215 4.88 11.68 7.73
CA ASN A 215 6.09 12.23 8.33
C ASN A 215 7.28 12.03 7.38
N ALA A 216 7.37 12.84 6.33
CA ALA A 216 8.47 12.78 5.35
C ALA A 216 9.54 13.84 5.65
N THR A 217 10.82 13.45 5.55
CA THR A 217 11.97 14.35 5.69
C THR A 217 13.03 14.17 4.60
N ILE A 218 13.76 15.21 4.21
CA ILE A 218 14.84 15.11 3.21
C ILE A 218 16.00 14.22 3.70
N GLY A 219 16.35 14.33 4.99
CA GLY A 219 17.39 13.52 5.66
C GLY A 219 16.84 12.30 6.40
N ASP A 220 17.71 11.33 6.74
CA ASP A 220 17.36 10.19 7.60
C ASP A 220 17.16 10.65 9.06
N SER A 221 16.13 10.11 9.70
CA SER A 221 15.74 10.28 11.10
C SER A 221 16.87 10.27 12.14
N THR A 222 18.01 9.63 11.86
CA THR A 222 19.19 9.60 12.74
C THR A 222 20.05 10.88 12.73
N SER A 223 20.02 11.68 11.66
CA SER A 223 20.77 12.94 11.60
C SER A 223 20.07 14.06 12.38
N VAL A 224 18.73 14.02 12.46
CA VAL A 224 17.94 14.99 13.24
C VAL A 224 18.09 14.77 14.75
N ALA A 225 18.27 13.52 15.19
CA ALA A 225 18.42 13.17 16.60
C ALA A 225 19.82 13.42 17.17
N SER A 226 20.86 13.37 16.32
CA SER A 226 22.27 13.53 16.74
C SER A 226 22.68 14.99 16.97
N LEU A 227 21.92 15.96 16.44
CA LEU A 227 22.13 17.39 16.70
C LEU A 227 21.62 17.85 18.07
N ASN A 228 20.76 17.06 18.74
CA ASN A 228 20.22 17.39 20.07
C ASN A 228 21.10 16.95 21.24
N GLN A 229 22.27 16.36 21.00
CA GLN A 229 23.09 15.77 22.07
C GLN A 229 24.52 16.27 22.14
N GLN A 230 24.78 17.57 21.91
CA GLN A 230 26.07 18.12 22.32
C GLN A 230 26.10 19.63 22.57
N PHE A 231 25.34 20.18 23.53
CA PHE A 231 25.73 21.47 24.12
C PHE A 231 25.28 21.60 25.59
N VAL A 232 26.25 21.71 26.50
CA VAL A 232 26.06 22.13 27.89
C VAL A 232 26.30 23.63 27.92
N VAL A 233 25.26 24.42 28.19
CA VAL A 233 25.35 25.87 28.32
C VAL A 233 25.78 26.21 29.75
N ASP A 234 26.80 27.06 29.91
CA ASP A 234 27.23 27.57 31.22
C ASP A 234 26.17 28.53 31.79
N ASP A 235 25.92 28.43 33.10
CA ASP A 235 24.70 28.83 33.83
C ASP A 235 24.41 30.35 33.98
N ASP A 236 25.08 31.25 33.22
CA ASP A 236 25.06 32.70 33.55
C ASP A 236 24.47 33.65 32.47
N ASP A 237 24.02 33.18 31.31
CA ASP A 237 23.32 34.03 30.32
C ASP A 237 21.94 33.46 29.96
N GLU A 238 20.90 34.29 30.09
CA GLU A 238 19.50 33.97 29.74
C GLU A 238 19.32 34.03 28.21
N ILE A 239 19.99 33.14 27.48
CA ILE A 239 19.86 32.98 26.04
C ILE A 239 18.78 31.93 25.77
N THR A 240 17.74 32.29 25.00
CA THR A 240 16.69 31.33 24.63
C THR A 240 17.19 30.34 23.57
N GLU A 241 16.64 29.12 23.52
CA GLU A 241 16.96 28.14 22.45
C GLU A 241 16.86 28.76 21.05
N ALA A 242 15.87 29.64 20.82
CA ALA A 242 15.70 30.34 19.54
C ALA A 242 16.85 31.31 19.20
N GLN A 243 17.50 31.91 20.21
CA GLN A 243 18.63 32.81 20.01
C GLN A 243 19.94 32.05 19.78
N ILE A 244 20.13 30.89 20.44
CA ILE A 244 21.27 29.99 20.19
C ILE A 244 21.23 29.46 18.74
N MET A 245 20.04 29.08 18.27
CA MET A 245 19.83 28.60 16.89
C MET A 245 20.03 29.69 15.82
N SER A 246 19.78 30.96 16.17
CA SER A 246 19.97 32.10 15.27
C SER A 246 21.42 32.59 15.19
N GLU A 247 22.22 32.46 16.25
CA GLU A 247 23.61 32.96 16.31
C GLU A 247 24.66 31.94 15.87
N LEU A 248 24.36 30.63 15.91
CA LEU A 248 25.30 29.58 15.53
C LEU A 248 25.33 29.23 14.04
N GLY A 249 24.45 29.81 13.21
CA GLY A 249 24.30 29.37 11.81
C GLY A 249 23.91 27.89 11.67
N VAL A 250 23.58 27.22 12.79
CA VAL A 250 22.98 25.90 12.81
C VAL A 250 21.60 26.08 12.22
N ALA A 251 21.50 25.79 10.94
CA ALA A 251 20.27 25.78 10.18
C ALA A 251 19.17 25.20 11.08
N THR A 252 18.22 26.04 11.47
CA THR A 252 17.00 25.61 12.13
C THR A 252 16.27 24.69 11.16
N ALA A 253 16.58 23.40 11.15
CA ALA A 253 16.00 22.46 10.20
C ALA A 253 15.90 23.08 8.79
N ALA A 254 17.03 23.26 8.09
CA ALA A 254 16.97 23.47 6.64
C ALA A 254 15.99 22.44 6.08
N GLU A 255 14.95 22.96 5.43
CA GLU A 255 13.56 22.56 5.58
C GLU A 255 13.38 21.05 5.61
N THR A 256 12.61 20.53 6.58
CA THR A 256 12.38 19.09 6.67
C THR A 256 11.90 18.50 5.34
N ARG A 257 11.32 19.29 4.43
CA ARG A 257 10.87 18.88 3.09
C ARG A 257 11.25 19.91 2.05
N HIS A 258 11.42 19.48 0.80
CA HIS A 258 11.49 20.40 -0.35
C HIS A 258 10.12 20.48 -1.03
N SER A 259 9.86 21.57 -1.76
CA SER A 259 8.59 21.79 -2.47
C SER A 259 8.53 21.21 -3.88
N TYR A 260 9.64 20.70 -4.41
CA TYR A 260 9.74 20.28 -5.82
C TYR A 260 8.99 19.00 -6.18
N SER A 261 8.93 18.00 -5.29
CA SER A 261 8.28 16.72 -5.61
C SER A 261 7.89 15.94 -4.35
N ARG A 262 6.95 14.99 -4.49
CA ARG A 262 6.21 14.42 -3.35
C ARG A 262 6.25 12.89 -3.32
N CYS A 263 7.42 12.31 -3.59
CA CYS A 263 7.63 10.87 -3.43
C CYS A 263 8.37 10.56 -2.14
N ILE A 264 8.24 9.34 -1.63
CA ILE A 264 8.97 8.84 -0.46
C ILE A 264 9.81 7.61 -0.82
N ASN A 265 10.90 7.40 -0.09
CA ASN A 265 11.75 6.23 -0.19
C ASN A 265 11.30 5.17 0.80
N PHE A 266 11.03 3.97 0.30
CA PHE A 266 10.80 2.78 1.13
C PHE A 266 12.10 2.02 1.36
N THR A 267 12.27 1.56 2.59
CA THR A 267 13.30 0.60 2.99
C THR A 267 12.83 -0.83 2.69
N SER A 268 13.73 -1.82 2.68
CA SER A 268 13.34 -3.20 2.37
C SER A 268 12.28 -3.75 3.33
N ASP A 269 12.36 -3.42 4.61
CA ASP A 269 11.42 -3.88 5.64
C ASP A 269 9.99 -3.29 5.45
N ASP A 270 9.84 -2.22 4.68
CA ASP A 270 8.51 -1.64 4.40
C ASP A 270 7.67 -2.55 3.49
N TYR A 271 8.29 -3.47 2.75
CA TYR A 271 7.61 -4.38 1.83
C TYR A 271 7.07 -5.64 2.52
N ASP A 272 7.47 -5.91 3.76
CA ASP A 272 6.99 -7.06 4.56
C ASP A 272 5.54 -6.89 5.04
N THR A 273 4.95 -5.70 4.87
CA THR A 273 3.58 -5.38 5.30
C THR A 273 2.90 -4.50 4.27
N THR A 274 1.56 -4.50 4.22
CA THR A 274 0.78 -3.57 3.37
C THR A 274 0.77 -2.14 3.93
N THR A 275 0.98 -1.98 5.23
CA THR A 275 0.86 -0.71 5.97
C THR A 275 1.88 0.35 5.56
N VAL A 276 1.44 1.58 5.34
CA VAL A 276 2.31 2.77 5.36
C VAL A 276 2.17 3.41 6.74
N ASN A 277 3.22 3.32 7.56
CA ASN A 277 3.17 3.73 8.95
C ASN A 277 3.29 5.25 9.06
N MET A 278 2.18 5.94 9.32
CA MET A 278 2.14 7.41 9.48
C MET A 278 3.07 7.94 10.59
N GLY A 279 3.42 7.12 11.58
CA GLY A 279 4.36 7.49 12.65
C GLY A 279 5.84 7.27 12.30
N LYS A 280 6.14 6.57 11.19
CA LYS A 280 7.51 6.37 10.71
C LYS A 280 7.99 7.63 9.97
N ALA A 281 9.22 8.04 10.25
CA ALA A 281 9.89 9.06 9.44
C ALA A 281 10.33 8.42 8.12
N TYR A 282 9.76 8.86 7.01
CA TYR A 282 10.12 8.45 5.66
C TYR A 282 11.08 9.46 5.05
N GLN A 283 12.04 8.99 4.26
CA GLN A 283 12.91 9.90 3.52
C GLN A 283 12.17 10.38 2.25
N GLN A 284 11.97 11.70 2.09
CA GLN A 284 11.42 12.29 0.85
C GLN A 284 12.42 12.08 -0.29
N THR A 285 11.94 11.64 -1.45
CA THR A 285 12.78 11.48 -2.65
C THR A 285 13.16 12.84 -3.20
N MET A 286 14.44 13.08 -3.42
CA MET A 286 14.92 14.31 -4.06
C MET A 286 14.39 14.47 -5.49
N HIS A 287 14.22 15.72 -5.92
CA HIS A 287 13.88 16.06 -7.29
C HIS A 287 15.16 16.16 -8.14
N PHE A 288 15.52 15.10 -8.86
CA PHE A 288 16.75 15.06 -9.65
C PHE A 288 16.61 14.15 -10.88
N ASP A 289 17.47 14.38 -11.87
CA ASP A 289 17.56 13.64 -13.13
C ASP A 289 18.98 13.09 -13.35
N PRO A 290 19.16 11.75 -13.32
CA PRO A 290 20.44 11.09 -13.57
C PRO A 290 20.74 10.74 -15.04
N TRP A 291 19.92 11.16 -16.00
CA TRP A 291 19.89 10.63 -17.37
C TRP A 291 20.30 11.61 -18.47
N TYR A 292 20.15 12.91 -18.23
CA TYR A 292 20.35 13.93 -19.26
C TYR A 292 21.35 14.98 -18.80
N ASP A 293 21.92 15.67 -19.77
CA ASP A 293 22.76 16.86 -19.64
C ASP A 293 21.91 18.11 -19.92
N TRP A 294 21.48 18.80 -18.86
CA TRP A 294 20.64 20.00 -18.95
C TRP A 294 20.64 20.85 -17.67
N ASP A 295 20.66 22.18 -17.84
CA ASP A 295 20.29 23.14 -16.80
C ASP A 295 19.08 23.97 -17.21
N GLY A 296 18.11 24.09 -16.30
CA GLY A 296 16.90 24.85 -16.56
C GLY A 296 17.16 26.34 -16.64
N ARG A 297 18.14 26.83 -15.88
CA ARG A 297 18.42 28.25 -15.73
C ARG A 297 19.03 28.87 -17.00
N ASP A 298 19.70 28.07 -17.83
CA ASP A 298 20.14 28.45 -19.18
C ASP A 298 19.03 28.99 -20.08
N ASN A 299 17.81 28.45 -19.94
CA ASN A 299 16.67 28.83 -20.76
C ASN A 299 15.75 29.81 -20.03
N ASN A 300 15.53 29.59 -18.74
CA ASN A 300 14.70 30.39 -17.86
C ASN A 300 15.09 30.10 -16.40
N THR A 301 15.45 31.14 -15.65
CA THR A 301 15.97 31.00 -14.28
C THR A 301 14.99 30.35 -13.29
N ALA A 302 13.71 30.23 -13.63
CA ALA A 302 12.68 29.55 -12.84
C ALA A 302 12.30 28.15 -13.34
N GLN A 303 12.97 27.60 -14.36
CA GLN A 303 12.60 26.35 -14.99
C GLN A 303 13.21 25.14 -14.29
N LEU A 304 12.37 24.17 -13.90
CA LEU A 304 12.80 22.99 -13.17
C LEU A 304 13.10 21.81 -14.12
N VAL A 305 13.94 20.90 -13.64
CA VAL A 305 14.07 19.55 -14.19
C VAL A 305 12.67 18.91 -14.20
N GLY A 306 12.26 18.35 -15.34
CA GLY A 306 10.91 17.80 -15.53
C GLY A 306 9.88 18.74 -16.15
N ASP A 307 10.13 20.06 -16.19
CA ASP A 307 9.23 21.00 -16.87
C ASP A 307 9.26 20.84 -18.41
N THR A 308 10.24 20.11 -18.93
CA THR A 308 10.37 19.80 -20.35
C THR A 308 10.44 18.31 -20.61
N SER A 309 10.06 17.92 -21.83
CA SER A 309 10.26 16.55 -22.31
C SER A 309 11.73 16.16 -22.52
N SER A 310 12.67 17.07 -22.30
CA SER A 310 14.12 16.82 -22.45
C SER A 310 14.75 16.25 -21.19
N THR A 311 14.00 16.22 -20.09
CA THR A 311 14.42 15.72 -18.79
C THR A 311 13.37 14.76 -18.24
N LEU A 312 13.79 13.85 -17.39
CA LEU A 312 12.94 12.92 -16.66
C LEU A 312 13.40 13.00 -15.20
N PRO A 313 12.64 13.58 -14.26
CA PRO A 313 13.00 13.48 -12.85
C PRO A 313 12.67 12.09 -12.30
N VAL A 314 13.43 11.65 -11.28
CA VAL A 314 13.17 10.37 -10.57
C VAL A 314 11.79 10.38 -9.89
N CYS A 315 11.41 11.51 -9.31
CA CYS A 315 10.07 11.76 -8.80
C CYS A 315 9.41 12.86 -9.63
N ASP A 316 8.41 12.50 -10.42
CA ASP A 316 7.72 13.45 -11.27
C ASP A 316 6.61 14.19 -10.49
N GLN A 317 6.57 15.50 -10.64
CA GLN A 317 5.65 16.42 -9.96
C GLN A 317 4.32 16.61 -10.70
N ASP A 318 4.17 16.03 -11.90
CA ASP A 318 2.98 16.24 -12.71
C ASP A 318 1.71 15.61 -12.09
N PRO A 319 0.58 16.35 -12.03
CA PRO A 319 -0.68 15.84 -11.44
C PRO A 319 -1.23 14.57 -12.08
N TYR A 320 -0.86 14.26 -13.32
CA TYR A 320 -1.29 13.03 -13.99
C TYR A 320 -0.47 11.79 -13.59
N ARG A 321 0.55 11.95 -12.73
CA ARG A 321 1.36 10.89 -12.11
C ARG A 321 1.16 10.75 -10.60
N GLU A 322 0.53 11.72 -9.96
CA GLU A 322 0.18 11.66 -8.54
C GLU A 322 -0.91 10.63 -8.28
N ILE A 323 -0.87 9.87 -7.19
CA ILE A 323 -1.95 8.95 -6.79
C ILE A 323 -3.30 9.66 -6.85
N MET A 324 -4.29 9.05 -7.49
CA MET A 324 -5.69 9.43 -7.30
C MET A 324 -6.23 8.69 -6.06
N PRO A 325 -6.55 9.40 -4.97
CA PRO A 325 -7.13 8.79 -3.78
C PRO A 325 -8.53 8.23 -4.06
N LEU A 326 -9.21 7.78 -3.00
CA LEU A 326 -10.52 7.14 -3.11
C LEU A 326 -11.52 8.03 -3.84
N SER A 327 -12.10 7.52 -4.92
CA SER A 327 -13.12 8.20 -5.72
C SER A 327 -14.29 7.29 -6.07
N GLN A 328 -15.49 7.87 -6.08
CA GLN A 328 -16.72 7.25 -6.58
C GLN A 328 -17.29 8.00 -7.80
N ASN A 329 -16.48 8.83 -8.45
CA ASN A 329 -16.90 9.57 -9.63
C ASN A 329 -16.25 8.99 -10.89
N SER A 330 -17.03 8.25 -11.68
CA SER A 330 -16.56 7.65 -12.93
C SER A 330 -16.00 8.69 -13.91
N THR A 331 -16.56 9.91 -13.94
CA THR A 331 -16.06 10.97 -14.82
C THR A 331 -14.68 11.46 -14.37
N THR A 332 -14.47 11.65 -13.06
CA THR A 332 -13.17 12.03 -12.51
C THR A 332 -12.11 10.97 -12.79
N LEU A 333 -12.42 9.70 -12.51
CA LEU A 333 -11.52 8.56 -12.77
C LEU A 333 -11.18 8.44 -14.26
N ASN A 334 -12.18 8.52 -15.15
CA ASN A 334 -11.95 8.46 -16.59
C ASN A 334 -11.09 9.63 -17.11
N THR A 335 -11.35 10.85 -16.62
CA THR A 335 -10.58 12.05 -16.99
C THR A 335 -9.13 11.93 -16.57
N TYR A 336 -8.90 11.41 -15.37
CA TYR A 336 -7.57 11.18 -14.85
C TYR A 336 -6.82 10.10 -15.63
N ILE A 337 -7.46 8.96 -15.94
CA ILE A 337 -6.88 7.93 -16.81
C ILE A 337 -6.51 8.52 -18.18
N ASP A 338 -7.35 9.39 -18.75
CA ASP A 338 -7.05 10.03 -20.04
C ASP A 338 -5.84 10.97 -19.99
N ALA A 339 -5.53 11.57 -18.84
CA ALA A 339 -4.44 12.50 -18.65
C ALA A 339 -3.05 11.85 -18.51
N MET A 340 -2.96 10.56 -18.14
CA MET A 340 -1.68 9.89 -17.84
C MET A 340 -0.67 9.97 -18.99
N SER A 341 0.63 10.08 -18.68
CA SER A 341 1.70 10.06 -19.67
C SER A 341 2.84 9.14 -19.24
N ALA A 342 3.42 8.44 -20.21
CA ALA A 342 4.47 7.45 -19.99
C ALA A 342 5.85 8.10 -19.90
N GLY A 343 6.69 7.67 -18.95
CA GLY A 343 8.09 8.09 -18.84
C GLY A 343 8.79 7.52 -17.61
N GLY A 344 10.12 7.60 -17.60
CA GLY A 344 10.94 7.09 -16.50
C GLY A 344 11.10 5.56 -16.47
N ASN A 345 11.67 5.08 -15.38
CA ASN A 345 11.95 3.68 -15.12
C ASN A 345 10.70 2.94 -14.58
N THR A 346 10.84 1.65 -14.29
CA THR A 346 9.72 0.78 -13.87
C THR A 346 9.97 0.25 -12.46
N SER A 347 9.10 0.59 -11.51
CA SER A 347 9.14 0.18 -10.10
C SER A 347 7.82 -0.46 -9.67
N ILE A 348 7.63 -1.72 -10.07
CA ILE A 348 6.45 -2.53 -9.74
C ILE A 348 6.31 -2.69 -8.21
N ASP A 349 7.42 -2.86 -7.50
CA ASP A 349 7.47 -2.94 -6.05
C ASP A 349 6.87 -1.70 -5.38
N VAL A 350 7.29 -0.49 -5.78
CA VAL A 350 6.78 0.77 -5.23
C VAL A 350 5.30 0.97 -5.59
N GLY A 351 4.92 0.68 -6.84
CA GLY A 351 3.52 0.74 -7.28
C GLY A 351 2.62 -0.18 -6.46
N MET A 352 3.05 -1.43 -6.25
CA MET A 352 2.30 -2.41 -5.46
C MET A 352 2.26 -2.06 -3.98
N LYS A 353 3.33 -1.47 -3.42
CA LYS A 353 3.34 -0.98 -2.03
C LYS A 353 2.27 0.09 -1.81
N TRP A 354 2.18 1.08 -2.69
CA TRP A 354 1.11 2.07 -2.59
C TRP A 354 -0.26 1.49 -2.91
N GLY A 355 -0.38 0.62 -3.91
CA GLY A 355 -1.66 -0.02 -4.26
C GLY A 355 -2.27 -0.83 -3.12
N THR A 356 -1.44 -1.57 -2.40
CA THR A 356 -1.89 -2.34 -1.21
C THR A 356 -2.16 -1.43 -0.02
N ALA A 357 -1.33 -0.39 0.19
CA ALA A 357 -1.57 0.61 1.22
C ALA A 357 -2.92 1.31 1.04
N MET A 358 -3.34 1.63 -0.19
CA MET A 358 -4.65 2.23 -0.48
C MET A 358 -5.85 1.37 -0.05
N LEU A 359 -5.64 0.10 0.29
CA LEU A 359 -6.64 -0.82 0.83
C LEU A 359 -6.41 -1.18 2.30
N ASP A 360 -5.34 -0.65 2.91
CA ASP A 360 -4.94 -0.95 4.28
C ASP A 360 -5.68 -0.05 5.28
N PRO A 361 -6.30 -0.61 6.34
CA PRO A 361 -7.03 0.17 7.35
C PRO A 361 -6.16 1.22 8.05
N SER A 362 -4.84 1.02 8.10
CA SER A 362 -3.89 1.99 8.66
C SER A 362 -3.87 3.33 7.92
N LEU A 363 -4.41 3.41 6.70
CA LEU A 363 -4.57 4.67 5.96
C LEU A 363 -5.81 5.47 6.37
N GLN A 364 -6.73 4.95 7.19
CA GLN A 364 -7.93 5.69 7.63
C GLN A 364 -7.61 7.11 8.13
N PRO A 365 -6.59 7.36 8.98
CA PRO A 365 -6.26 8.73 9.43
C PRO A 365 -5.89 9.67 8.28
N MET A 366 -5.25 9.14 7.23
CA MET A 366 -4.92 9.91 6.03
C MET A 366 -6.19 10.21 5.22
N VAL A 367 -7.09 9.23 5.06
CA VAL A 367 -8.38 9.42 4.38
C VAL A 367 -9.22 10.48 5.11
N ASP A 368 -9.29 10.45 6.44
CA ASP A 368 -9.98 11.45 7.26
C ASP A 368 -9.40 12.87 7.04
N GLY A 369 -8.07 12.96 6.92
CA GLY A 369 -7.37 14.20 6.57
C GLY A 369 -7.78 14.73 5.19
N LEU A 370 -7.83 13.85 4.20
CA LEU A 370 -8.24 14.18 2.83
C LEU A 370 -9.73 14.56 2.73
N ILE A 371 -10.60 13.94 3.52
CA ILE A 371 -12.02 14.32 3.63
C ILE A 371 -12.13 15.72 4.24
N THR A 372 -11.35 16.01 5.28
CA THR A 372 -11.31 17.34 5.92
C THR A 372 -10.82 18.42 4.96
N ALA A 373 -9.84 18.10 4.10
CA ALA A 373 -9.35 18.98 3.05
C ALA A 373 -10.34 19.16 1.88
N GLY A 374 -11.35 18.28 1.75
CA GLY A 374 -12.32 18.28 0.66
C GLY A 374 -11.82 17.62 -0.63
N THR A 375 -10.68 16.92 -0.59
CA THR A 375 -10.10 16.19 -1.71
C THR A 375 -10.78 14.84 -1.93
N VAL A 376 -11.21 14.20 -0.84
CA VAL A 376 -11.93 12.92 -0.84
C VAL A 376 -13.36 13.14 -0.33
N ASP A 377 -14.32 12.43 -0.91
CA ASP A 377 -15.74 12.54 -0.51
C ASP A 377 -15.95 11.95 0.89
N ALA A 378 -16.75 12.63 1.71
CA ALA A 378 -17.08 12.22 3.08
C ALA A 378 -17.80 10.86 3.16
N VAL A 379 -18.33 10.36 2.04
CA VAL A 379 -18.84 8.98 1.91
C VAL A 379 -17.80 7.90 2.26
N PHE A 380 -16.51 8.22 2.14
CA PHE A 380 -15.40 7.29 2.41
C PHE A 380 -14.90 7.33 3.86
N ASP A 381 -15.68 7.92 4.76
CA ASP A 381 -15.45 7.80 6.20
C ASP A 381 -15.31 6.32 6.60
N GLU A 382 -14.40 6.03 7.54
CA GLU A 382 -14.06 4.66 7.98
C GLU A 382 -13.45 3.75 6.88
N ARG A 383 -13.06 4.29 5.72
CA ARG A 383 -12.33 3.53 4.68
C ARG A 383 -10.82 3.85 4.66
N PRO A 384 -9.94 2.89 4.40
CA PRO A 384 -10.25 1.49 4.05
C PRO A 384 -10.83 0.68 5.21
N HIS A 385 -11.77 -0.22 4.94
CA HIS A 385 -12.38 -1.07 5.98
C HIS A 385 -11.37 -2.08 6.55
N ALA A 386 -11.64 -2.68 7.71
CA ALA A 386 -10.74 -3.69 8.30
C ALA A 386 -10.56 -4.92 7.39
N TYR A 387 -9.42 -5.62 7.46
CA TYR A 387 -9.20 -6.83 6.66
C TYR A 387 -10.08 -8.02 7.07
N ASP A 388 -10.47 -8.08 8.35
CA ASP A 388 -11.39 -9.09 8.88
C ASP A 388 -12.87 -8.68 8.76
N ASP A 389 -13.14 -7.55 8.12
CA ASP A 389 -14.49 -7.14 7.78
C ASP A 389 -15.07 -8.08 6.72
N ASN A 390 -16.09 -8.84 7.10
CA ASN A 390 -16.81 -9.70 6.17
C ASN A 390 -17.79 -8.92 5.28
N GLU A 391 -17.86 -7.60 5.44
CA GLU A 391 -18.72 -6.68 4.71
C GLU A 391 -17.97 -5.92 3.59
N SER A 392 -16.67 -6.16 3.36
CA SER A 392 -15.92 -5.51 2.27
C SER A 392 -15.00 -6.44 1.50
N LEU A 393 -15.02 -6.32 0.16
CA LEU A 393 -14.09 -7.01 -0.72
C LEU A 393 -12.97 -6.06 -1.16
N LYS A 394 -11.72 -6.48 -0.94
CA LYS A 394 -10.52 -5.72 -1.29
C LYS A 394 -9.81 -6.33 -2.48
N VAL A 395 -9.57 -5.51 -3.51
CA VAL A 395 -9.00 -5.97 -4.78
C VAL A 395 -7.90 -5.03 -5.26
N VAL A 396 -6.73 -5.59 -5.58
CA VAL A 396 -5.68 -4.89 -6.33
C VAL A 396 -5.69 -5.38 -7.78
N VAL A 397 -5.65 -4.44 -8.73
CA VAL A 397 -5.45 -4.74 -10.15
C VAL A 397 -4.13 -4.09 -10.57
N LEU A 398 -3.07 -4.90 -10.62
CA LEU A 398 -1.74 -4.49 -11.06
C LEU A 398 -1.56 -4.75 -12.55
N MET A 399 -1.05 -3.77 -13.28
CA MET A 399 -0.73 -3.92 -14.70
C MET A 399 0.63 -3.34 -15.03
N THR A 400 1.41 -4.06 -15.85
CA THR A 400 2.71 -3.62 -16.40
C THR A 400 2.96 -4.22 -17.78
N ASP A 401 3.79 -3.54 -18.59
CA ASP A 401 4.34 -4.07 -19.85
C ASP A 401 5.80 -4.52 -19.74
N GLY A 402 6.34 -4.52 -18.52
CA GLY A 402 7.76 -4.57 -18.29
C GLY A 402 8.17 -5.43 -17.11
N GLN A 403 9.41 -5.24 -16.71
CA GLN A 403 10.01 -5.81 -15.51
C GLN A 403 10.61 -4.65 -14.71
N ASN A 404 10.83 -4.86 -13.41
CA ASN A 404 11.52 -3.87 -12.59
C ASN A 404 12.86 -3.45 -13.22
N THR A 405 13.11 -2.15 -13.28
CA THR A 405 14.40 -1.57 -13.66
C THR A 405 15.05 -0.88 -12.46
N SER A 406 16.30 -0.45 -12.58
CA SER A 406 17.01 0.19 -11.47
C SER A 406 16.37 1.51 -11.06
N GLN A 407 16.29 1.77 -9.76
CA GLN A 407 15.86 3.05 -9.20
C GLN A 407 17.06 3.72 -8.55
N TYR A 408 17.26 5.02 -8.80
CA TYR A 408 18.37 5.79 -8.27
C TYR A 408 17.91 6.67 -7.10
N TYR A 409 18.82 6.90 -6.16
CA TYR A 409 18.64 7.81 -5.04
C TYR A 409 19.92 8.60 -4.80
N LEU A 410 19.82 9.81 -4.26
CA LEU A 410 20.98 10.56 -3.80
C LEU A 410 21.41 10.08 -2.41
N ASN A 411 22.72 10.00 -2.21
CA ASN A 411 23.35 9.67 -0.93
C ASN A 411 23.16 10.84 0.05
N ASP A 412 23.04 10.54 1.35
CA ASP A 412 22.58 11.52 2.35
C ASP A 412 23.38 12.83 2.40
N GLY A 413 24.69 12.78 2.19
CA GLY A 413 25.56 13.96 2.19
C GLY A 413 25.31 14.97 1.06
N TYR A 414 24.49 14.62 0.07
CA TYR A 414 24.18 15.46 -1.10
C TYR A 414 22.70 15.84 -1.17
N ARG A 415 22.00 15.82 -0.03
CA ARG A 415 20.54 16.06 0.03
C ARG A 415 20.15 17.24 0.89
N TYR A 416 20.94 17.50 1.93
CA TYR A 416 20.70 18.54 2.92
C TYR A 416 21.98 19.34 3.13
N GLU A 417 21.86 20.52 3.74
CA GLU A 417 22.91 21.55 3.81
C GLU A 417 23.16 22.27 2.48
N ARG A 418 24.01 23.29 2.55
CA ARG A 418 24.40 24.09 1.40
C ARG A 418 25.39 23.31 0.55
N SER A 419 25.26 23.42 -0.76
CA SER A 419 26.26 22.90 -1.68
C SER A 419 27.48 23.82 -1.69
N ASN A 420 28.57 23.35 -2.28
CA ASN A 420 29.73 24.18 -2.57
C ASN A 420 29.55 25.04 -3.84
N ILE A 421 28.33 25.16 -4.37
CA ILE A 421 28.04 25.89 -5.62
C ILE A 421 27.30 27.18 -5.28
N TRP A 422 27.75 28.25 -5.91
CA TRP A 422 27.18 29.58 -5.83
C TRP A 422 26.60 29.98 -7.19
N PHE A 423 25.49 30.71 -7.17
CA PHE A 423 24.81 31.15 -8.38
C PHE A 423 24.44 32.63 -8.33
N ASN A 424 24.68 33.31 -9.44
CA ASN A 424 24.29 34.69 -9.67
C ASN A 424 23.15 34.74 -10.69
N ASP A 425 21.92 34.95 -10.20
CA ASP A 425 20.70 35.03 -11.04
C ASP A 425 20.70 36.21 -12.02
N TYR A 426 21.49 37.26 -11.76
CA TYR A 426 21.53 38.44 -12.62
C TYR A 426 22.24 38.16 -13.95
N THR A 427 23.34 37.41 -13.90
CA THR A 427 24.14 37.06 -15.08
C THR A 427 23.98 35.62 -15.53
N ASN A 428 23.32 34.77 -14.73
CA ASN A 428 23.21 33.33 -14.91
C ASN A 428 24.60 32.65 -14.88
N ASP A 429 25.44 33.07 -13.94
CA ASP A 429 26.79 32.52 -13.75
C ASP A 429 26.88 31.67 -12.49
N TYR A 430 27.67 30.61 -12.57
CA TYR A 430 27.98 29.72 -11.46
C TYR A 430 29.41 29.98 -10.95
N SER A 431 29.63 29.69 -9.68
CA SER A 431 30.97 29.64 -9.08
C SER A 431 31.06 28.44 -8.15
N VAL A 432 32.13 27.67 -8.28
CA VAL A 432 32.34 26.45 -7.49
C VAL A 432 33.38 26.72 -6.42
N TYR A 433 33.01 26.61 -5.16
CA TYR A 433 33.93 26.71 -4.03
C TYR A 433 34.64 25.37 -3.82
N ILE A 434 35.96 25.42 -3.69
CA ILE A 434 36.81 24.22 -3.65
C ILE A 434 37.54 24.08 -2.30
N GLY A 435 37.55 25.14 -1.49
CA GLY A 435 38.19 25.19 -0.18
C GLY A 435 39.12 26.40 -0.08
N GLU A 436 39.98 26.40 0.94
CA GLU A 436 41.07 27.37 1.05
C GLU A 436 42.25 26.92 0.18
N ASP A 437 42.86 27.85 -0.55
CA ASP A 437 44.11 27.62 -1.28
C ASP A 437 45.31 27.69 -0.32
N ASP A 438 45.60 26.57 0.36
CA ASP A 438 46.71 26.47 1.31
C ASP A 438 48.11 26.42 0.64
N ASP A 439 48.19 26.00 -0.63
CA ASP A 439 49.45 25.61 -1.29
C ASP A 439 49.69 26.33 -2.65
N ASP A 440 48.97 27.42 -2.95
CA ASP A 440 49.04 28.20 -4.21
C ASP A 440 48.72 27.30 -5.42
N TYR A 441 47.59 26.58 -5.33
CA TYR A 441 47.11 25.62 -6.32
C TYR A 441 46.75 26.29 -7.64
N ASP A 442 46.23 27.51 -7.62
CA ASP A 442 45.92 28.29 -8.82
C ASP A 442 47.14 29.04 -9.39
N ASN A 443 48.25 29.07 -8.63
CA ASN A 443 49.53 29.67 -8.99
C ASN A 443 49.43 31.19 -9.24
N ASP A 444 48.55 31.88 -8.51
CA ASP A 444 48.45 33.34 -8.51
C ASP A 444 49.47 34.03 -7.56
N GLY A 445 50.07 33.24 -6.66
CA GLY A 445 51.10 33.65 -5.71
C GLY A 445 50.57 34.09 -4.34
N VAL A 446 49.28 33.88 -4.08
CA VAL A 446 48.60 34.09 -2.79
C VAL A 446 48.26 32.72 -2.20
N THR A 447 48.17 32.65 -0.87
CA THR A 447 47.90 31.42 -0.12
C THR A 447 47.05 31.76 1.09
N GLU A 448 46.34 30.78 1.66
CA GLU A 448 45.41 30.95 2.77
C GLU A 448 44.23 31.87 2.39
N GLU A 449 43.65 31.65 1.22
CA GLU A 449 42.45 32.37 0.75
C GLU A 449 41.39 31.42 0.20
N PRO A 450 40.10 31.81 0.19
CA PRO A 450 39.05 31.02 -0.42
C PRO A 450 39.33 30.81 -1.91
N MET A 451 39.09 29.62 -2.44
CA MET A 451 39.33 29.30 -3.84
C MET A 451 38.01 28.96 -4.54
N PHE A 452 37.68 29.76 -5.55
CA PHE A 452 36.53 29.60 -6.42
C PHE A 452 36.97 29.41 -7.86
N TYR A 453 36.30 28.47 -8.53
CA TYR A 453 36.39 28.32 -9.98
C TYR A 453 35.14 28.90 -10.65
N TRP A 454 35.32 29.72 -11.69
CA TRP A 454 34.23 30.31 -12.48
C TRP A 454 34.16 29.63 -13.85
N PRO A 455 33.19 28.72 -14.07
CA PRO A 455 33.12 27.96 -15.32
C PRO A 455 32.86 28.80 -16.57
N SER A 456 32.14 29.92 -16.46
CA SER A 456 31.80 30.76 -17.61
C SER A 456 33.00 31.46 -18.23
N ASP A 457 33.99 31.82 -17.41
CA ASP A 457 35.20 32.53 -17.82
C ASP A 457 36.46 31.65 -17.85
N ASP A 458 36.39 30.41 -17.34
CA ASP A 458 37.53 29.46 -17.22
C ASP A 458 38.68 30.08 -16.39
N VAL A 459 38.34 30.59 -15.20
CA VAL A 459 39.28 31.30 -14.30
C VAL A 459 39.09 30.93 -12.83
N TRP A 460 40.19 31.04 -12.09
CA TRP A 460 40.25 30.95 -10.63
C TRP A 460 40.17 32.34 -9.98
N ARG A 461 39.46 32.43 -8.86
CA ARG A 461 39.20 33.65 -8.09
C ARG A 461 39.09 33.35 -6.60
N ASP A 462 39.25 34.39 -5.79
CA ASP A 462 39.15 34.34 -4.33
C ASP A 462 37.72 34.53 -3.79
N HIS A 463 36.73 34.66 -4.69
CA HIS A 463 35.34 34.94 -4.39
C HIS A 463 34.39 34.36 -5.44
N ALA A 464 33.09 34.28 -5.13
CA ALA A 464 32.06 33.92 -6.09
C ALA A 464 31.72 35.10 -7.02
N TYR A 465 31.38 34.82 -8.27
CA TYR A 465 31.07 35.83 -9.29
C TYR A 465 29.92 36.76 -8.85
N GLY A 466 30.12 38.07 -8.88
CA GLY A 466 29.12 39.06 -8.46
C GLY A 466 29.36 39.61 -7.07
N GLN A 467 30.49 39.31 -6.44
CA GLN A 467 30.89 39.94 -5.18
C GLN A 467 31.79 41.17 -5.43
N GLY A 468 32.39 41.27 -6.61
CA GLY A 468 33.32 42.34 -6.98
C GLY A 468 34.63 42.25 -6.20
N TYR A 469 35.67 42.88 -6.74
CA TYR A 469 37.01 42.80 -6.15
C TYR A 469 37.85 44.06 -6.36
N GLU A 470 38.95 44.15 -5.61
CA GLU A 470 39.95 45.20 -5.75
C GLU A 470 41.09 44.74 -6.66
N GLU A 471 41.26 45.38 -7.82
CA GLU A 471 42.36 45.12 -8.76
C GLU A 471 43.49 46.15 -8.60
N GLU A 472 44.74 45.69 -8.54
CA GLU A 472 45.92 46.57 -8.58
C GLU A 472 46.30 46.96 -10.01
N VAL A 473 46.14 48.24 -10.35
CA VAL A 473 46.52 48.78 -11.66
C VAL A 473 47.85 49.53 -11.57
N GLN A 474 48.82 49.15 -12.40
CA GLN A 474 50.11 49.83 -12.51
C GLN A 474 50.12 50.88 -13.62
N GLU A 475 50.14 52.15 -13.26
CA GLU A 475 50.26 53.26 -14.22
C GLU A 475 51.72 53.75 -14.32
N VAL A 476 52.18 54.03 -15.54
CA VAL A 476 53.51 54.62 -15.75
C VAL A 476 53.49 56.10 -15.40
N VAL A 477 53.98 56.43 -14.20
CA VAL A 477 54.03 57.81 -13.70
C VAL A 477 55.31 58.56 -14.06
N GLY A 478 56.32 57.85 -14.57
CA GLY A 478 57.57 58.47 -14.99
C GLY A 478 58.50 57.57 -15.79
N VAL A 479 59.53 58.19 -16.37
CA VAL A 479 60.64 57.47 -17.02
C VAL A 479 61.94 57.96 -16.41
N GLU A 480 62.63 57.07 -15.69
CA GLU A 480 63.98 57.29 -15.20
C GLU A 480 65.02 56.76 -16.20
N TYR A 481 66.25 57.26 -16.09
CA TYR A 481 67.34 56.91 -16.99
C TYR A 481 68.48 56.27 -16.21
N GLU A 482 68.64 54.96 -16.34
CA GLU A 482 69.72 54.22 -15.73
C GLU A 482 70.95 54.19 -16.65
N CYS A 483 72.14 54.42 -16.10
CA CYS A 483 73.36 54.41 -16.89
C CYS A 483 73.86 52.98 -17.18
N ARG A 484 73.85 52.56 -18.46
CA ARG A 484 74.34 51.24 -18.89
C ARG A 484 75.83 51.16 -19.18
N SER A 485 76.48 52.30 -19.40
CA SER A 485 77.92 52.32 -19.67
C SER A 485 78.55 53.65 -19.28
N TYR A 486 79.75 53.57 -18.71
CA TYR A 486 80.46 54.73 -18.18
C TYR A 486 81.65 55.11 -19.07
N ARG A 487 81.93 56.40 -19.18
CA ARG A 487 83.17 56.93 -19.76
C ARG A 487 84.31 56.83 -18.75
N ARG A 488 85.56 56.95 -19.21
CA ARG A 488 86.76 56.89 -18.34
C ARG A 488 86.80 57.94 -17.21
N ASN A 489 86.05 59.04 -17.33
CA ASN A 489 85.92 60.10 -16.31
C ASN A 489 84.74 59.88 -15.35
N GLY A 490 84.10 58.69 -15.39
CA GLY A 490 82.96 58.34 -14.53
C GLY A 490 81.60 58.85 -15.02
N SER A 491 81.52 59.69 -16.05
CA SER A 491 80.23 60.17 -16.56
C SER A 491 79.54 59.13 -17.45
N CYS A 492 78.21 59.10 -17.43
CA CYS A 492 77.46 58.14 -18.23
C CYS A 492 77.64 58.36 -19.74
N ARG A 493 77.73 57.27 -20.51
CA ARG A 493 77.85 57.27 -21.98
C ARG A 493 76.55 56.87 -22.69
N ARG A 494 75.82 55.90 -22.14
CA ARG A 494 74.54 55.40 -22.69
C ARG A 494 73.58 55.12 -21.57
N TYR A 495 72.35 55.59 -21.73
CA TYR A 495 71.27 55.38 -20.79
C TYR A 495 70.31 54.30 -21.32
N ARG A 496 69.66 53.59 -20.39
CA ARG A 496 68.45 52.80 -20.62
C ARG A 496 67.29 53.55 -19.97
N SER A 497 66.18 53.72 -20.67
CA SER A 497 64.93 54.15 -20.06
C SER A 497 64.39 53.02 -19.18
N VAL A 498 64.03 53.36 -17.95
CA VAL A 498 63.34 52.49 -16.99
C VAL A 498 62.03 53.19 -16.65
N TYR A 499 60.92 52.50 -16.85
CA TYR A 499 59.60 53.02 -16.50
C TYR A 499 59.43 52.93 -14.98
N VAL A 500 58.91 53.99 -14.37
CA VAL A 500 58.51 54.03 -12.97
C VAL A 500 57.00 53.85 -12.94
N TYR A 501 56.54 52.87 -12.17
CA TYR A 501 55.13 52.51 -12.03
C TYR A 501 54.63 53.01 -10.67
N GLU A 502 53.41 53.53 -10.63
CA GLU A 502 52.64 53.74 -9.40
C GLU A 502 51.48 52.72 -9.42
N THR A 503 51.35 51.96 -8.33
CA THR A 503 50.26 51.00 -8.16
C THR A 503 49.10 51.71 -7.48
N THR A 504 47.92 51.65 -8.09
CA THR A 504 46.67 52.13 -7.50
C THR A 504 45.66 50.98 -7.48
N THR A 505 44.94 50.86 -6.38
CA THR A 505 43.85 49.88 -6.26
C THR A 505 42.57 50.46 -6.86
N GLN A 506 41.91 49.69 -7.72
CA GLN A 506 40.65 50.02 -8.37
C GLN A 506 39.61 48.95 -8.04
N TRP A 507 38.41 49.35 -7.62
CA TRP A 507 37.28 48.44 -7.48
C TRP A 507 36.76 48.02 -8.87
N VAL A 508 36.66 46.72 -9.10
CA VAL A 508 36.00 46.12 -10.26
C VAL A 508 34.61 45.68 -9.82
N ASP A 509 33.60 46.24 -10.48
CA ASP A 509 32.20 45.96 -10.21
C ASP A 509 31.75 44.74 -11.02
N GLU A 510 31.22 43.74 -10.34
CA GLU A 510 30.66 42.54 -10.94
C GLU A 510 29.14 42.59 -10.84
N PRO A 511 28.41 42.47 -11.96
CA PRO A 511 26.96 42.60 -11.91
C PRO A 511 26.30 41.47 -11.10
N GLY A 512 25.38 41.85 -10.21
CA GLY A 512 24.56 40.91 -9.45
C GLY A 512 25.11 40.62 -8.06
N GLU A 513 24.64 39.52 -7.47
CA GLU A 513 25.10 39.00 -6.18
C GLU A 513 24.99 37.47 -6.27
N ALA A 514 26.09 36.76 -5.99
CA ALA A 514 26.08 35.31 -5.91
C ALA A 514 25.53 34.84 -4.57
N ILE A 515 24.65 33.83 -4.62
CA ILE A 515 24.07 33.17 -3.45
C ILE A 515 24.48 31.70 -3.47
N GLU A 516 24.88 31.19 -2.31
CA GLU A 516 25.16 29.77 -2.09
C GLU A 516 23.88 28.95 -2.24
N ILE A 517 23.90 27.97 -3.14
CA ILE A 517 22.74 27.14 -3.47
C ILE A 517 22.71 25.93 -2.54
N ASP A 518 21.54 25.55 -2.04
CA ASP A 518 21.38 24.29 -1.34
C ASP A 518 21.28 23.09 -2.29
N TYR A 519 21.45 21.87 -1.77
CA TYR A 519 21.38 20.69 -2.63
C TYR A 519 19.98 20.52 -3.25
N GLN A 520 18.91 20.91 -2.54
CA GLN A 520 17.55 20.80 -3.05
C GLN A 520 17.37 21.59 -4.34
N ASP A 521 17.80 22.85 -4.34
CA ASP A 521 17.75 23.75 -5.48
C ASP A 521 18.71 23.29 -6.58
N LEU A 522 19.94 22.91 -6.23
CA LEU A 522 20.93 22.44 -7.21
C LEU A 522 20.36 21.32 -8.09
N TRP A 523 19.83 20.26 -7.48
CA TRP A 523 19.29 19.11 -8.21
C TRP A 523 17.96 19.41 -8.90
N ALA A 524 17.18 20.36 -8.37
CA ALA A 524 15.88 20.70 -8.93
C ALA A 524 15.99 21.49 -10.24
N TYR A 525 17.06 22.26 -10.41
CA TYR A 525 17.29 23.09 -11.59
C TYR A 525 18.28 22.48 -12.59
N SER A 526 19.28 21.74 -12.11
CA SER A 526 20.34 21.18 -12.96
C SER A 526 20.42 19.66 -12.86
N THR A 527 20.58 19.00 -14.00
CA THR A 527 20.74 17.55 -14.05
C THR A 527 22.12 17.11 -13.59
N MET A 528 22.26 15.85 -13.21
CA MET A 528 23.51 15.34 -12.65
C MET A 528 24.66 15.35 -13.67
N GLU A 529 24.38 15.03 -14.93
CA GLU A 529 25.39 15.02 -16.00
C GLU A 529 25.89 16.44 -16.28
N TRP A 530 24.99 17.41 -16.35
CA TRP A 530 25.33 18.82 -16.55
C TRP A 530 26.22 19.36 -15.42
N ILE A 531 25.89 19.05 -14.16
CA ILE A 531 26.71 19.47 -13.02
C ILE A 531 28.15 18.96 -13.17
N VAL A 532 28.32 17.72 -13.64
CA VAL A 532 29.66 17.13 -13.84
C VAL A 532 30.38 17.83 -14.98
N GLU A 533 29.77 17.88 -16.16
CA GLU A 533 30.39 18.37 -17.40
C GLU A 533 30.67 19.88 -17.37
N ASP A 534 29.74 20.69 -16.86
CA ASP A 534 29.86 22.15 -16.89
C ASP A 534 30.49 22.75 -15.63
N LEU A 535 30.33 22.13 -14.44
CA LEU A 535 30.86 22.70 -13.20
C LEU A 535 32.16 22.07 -12.73
N TYR A 536 32.42 20.78 -12.97
CA TYR A 536 33.55 20.05 -12.38
C TYR A 536 34.61 19.61 -13.40
N GLU A 537 34.24 19.07 -14.56
CA GLU A 537 35.19 18.68 -15.61
C GLU A 537 36.14 19.79 -16.10
N PRO A 538 35.77 21.09 -16.13
CA PRO A 538 36.67 22.11 -16.67
C PRO A 538 38.00 22.24 -15.89
N TRP A 539 37.99 21.94 -14.59
CA TRP A 539 39.15 22.11 -13.70
C TRP A 539 39.58 20.82 -12.99
N MET A 540 38.71 19.81 -12.90
CA MET A 540 39.05 18.44 -12.50
C MET A 540 39.40 17.58 -13.72
N SER A 541 39.97 16.39 -13.52
CA SER A 541 40.00 15.43 -14.63
C SER A 541 38.60 14.83 -14.84
N ASP A 542 38.26 14.53 -16.10
CA ASP A 542 37.03 13.81 -16.51
C ASP A 542 36.70 12.64 -15.57
N SER A 543 37.67 11.74 -15.33
CA SER A 543 37.45 10.59 -14.44
C SER A 543 37.13 10.99 -13.00
N GLU A 544 37.77 12.02 -12.46
CA GLU A 544 37.54 12.46 -11.07
C GLU A 544 36.18 13.16 -10.94
N ALA A 545 35.82 14.00 -11.90
CA ALA A 545 34.52 14.68 -11.91
C ALA A 545 33.36 13.68 -11.94
N TRP A 546 33.42 12.67 -12.83
CA TRP A 546 32.40 11.63 -12.90
C TRP A 546 32.36 10.73 -11.66
N ASP A 547 33.51 10.33 -11.12
CA ASP A 547 33.56 9.50 -9.92
C ASP A 547 32.96 10.26 -8.72
N ASP A 548 33.38 11.50 -8.47
CA ASP A 548 32.99 12.28 -7.28
C ASP A 548 31.56 12.84 -7.39
N TRP A 549 31.13 13.32 -8.56
CA TRP A 549 29.90 14.09 -8.74
C TRP A 549 28.77 13.37 -9.49
N TYR A 550 29.04 12.20 -10.07
CA TYR A 550 28.01 11.37 -10.71
C TYR A 550 27.82 10.01 -10.04
N TYR A 551 28.90 9.31 -9.71
CA TYR A 551 28.83 7.97 -9.12
C TYR A 551 28.74 8.00 -7.59
N ASP A 552 29.59 8.77 -6.91
CA ASP A 552 29.64 8.81 -5.45
C ASP A 552 28.48 9.57 -4.81
N VAL A 553 27.82 10.47 -5.55
CA VAL A 553 26.65 11.22 -5.03
C VAL A 553 25.37 10.40 -5.01
N ARG A 554 25.33 9.25 -5.70
CA ARG A 554 24.11 8.45 -5.83
C ARG A 554 24.31 6.99 -5.46
N ASN A 555 23.19 6.33 -5.22
CA ASN A 555 23.11 4.88 -5.13
C ASN A 555 21.94 4.38 -5.99
N SER A 556 21.80 3.06 -6.10
CA SER A 556 20.66 2.48 -6.79
C SER A 556 20.20 1.16 -6.18
N VAL A 557 18.91 0.89 -6.34
CA VAL A 557 18.31 -0.42 -6.07
C VAL A 557 18.01 -1.07 -7.42
N GLY A 558 18.68 -2.20 -7.67
CA GLY A 558 18.56 -2.94 -8.92
C GLY A 558 17.33 -3.86 -9.00
N SER A 559 17.03 -4.33 -10.21
CA SER A 559 15.86 -5.15 -10.52
C SER A 559 15.72 -6.42 -9.67
N SER A 560 16.82 -7.09 -9.32
CA SER A 560 16.76 -8.31 -8.49
C SER A 560 16.18 -8.05 -7.10
N THR A 561 16.60 -6.96 -6.44
CA THR A 561 16.08 -6.59 -5.12
C THR A 561 14.63 -6.16 -5.22
N LYS A 562 14.27 -5.41 -6.27
CA LYS A 562 12.90 -4.97 -6.51
C LYS A 562 11.96 -6.14 -6.80
N ASN A 563 12.42 -7.15 -7.53
CA ASN A 563 11.64 -8.37 -7.75
C ASN A 563 11.35 -9.10 -6.44
N SER A 564 12.33 -9.20 -5.53
CA SER A 564 12.08 -9.73 -4.18
C SER A 564 11.06 -8.89 -3.43
N ARG A 565 11.23 -7.56 -3.40
CA ARG A 565 10.28 -6.63 -2.75
C ARG A 565 8.87 -6.72 -3.33
N THR A 566 8.73 -6.89 -4.65
CA THR A 566 7.44 -7.13 -5.30
C THR A 566 6.81 -8.43 -4.79
N ALA A 567 7.58 -9.52 -4.68
CA ALA A 567 7.07 -10.76 -4.12
C ALA A 567 6.63 -10.59 -2.65
N ASP A 568 7.47 -9.97 -1.83
CA ASP A 568 7.23 -9.74 -0.39
C ASP A 568 5.92 -8.97 -0.16
N ILE A 569 5.70 -7.87 -0.90
CA ILE A 569 4.47 -7.06 -0.75
C ILE A 569 3.23 -7.75 -1.29
N CYS A 570 3.35 -8.55 -2.35
CA CYS A 570 2.22 -9.33 -2.85
C CYS A 570 1.85 -10.45 -1.87
N ASP A 571 2.84 -11.10 -1.25
CA ASP A 571 2.62 -12.09 -0.19
C ASP A 571 1.96 -11.44 1.03
N ALA A 572 2.45 -10.29 1.49
CA ALA A 572 1.81 -9.53 2.57
C ALA A 572 0.35 -9.18 2.27
N ALA A 573 0.05 -8.74 1.05
CA ALA A 573 -1.32 -8.44 0.64
C ALA A 573 -2.23 -9.68 0.63
N LYS A 574 -1.73 -10.81 0.11
CA LYS A 574 -2.47 -12.08 0.07
C LYS A 574 -2.71 -12.63 1.48
N ASP A 575 -1.76 -12.45 2.39
CA ASP A 575 -1.89 -12.87 3.80
C ASP A 575 -2.99 -12.09 4.53
N GLU A 576 -3.23 -10.83 4.17
CA GLU A 576 -4.35 -10.01 4.65
C GLU A 576 -5.67 -10.26 3.89
N GLY A 577 -5.71 -11.23 2.99
CA GLY A 577 -6.93 -11.61 2.25
C GLY A 577 -7.26 -10.71 1.05
N VAL A 578 -6.35 -9.83 0.63
CA VAL A 578 -6.53 -9.00 -0.56
C VAL A 578 -6.39 -9.84 -1.83
N ILE A 579 -7.35 -9.68 -2.76
CA ILE A 579 -7.29 -10.37 -4.06
C ILE A 579 -6.44 -9.55 -5.02
N VAL A 580 -5.33 -10.14 -5.47
CA VAL A 580 -4.37 -9.51 -6.37
C VAL A 580 -4.54 -10.08 -7.78
N PHE A 581 -5.06 -9.25 -8.68
CA PHE A 581 -5.05 -9.49 -10.11
C PHE A 581 -3.84 -8.83 -10.75
N THR A 582 -3.18 -9.53 -11.65
CA THR A 582 -2.01 -9.00 -12.37
C THR A 582 -2.17 -9.17 -13.88
N ILE A 583 -1.85 -8.14 -14.64
CA ILE A 583 -1.92 -8.11 -16.10
C ILE A 583 -0.52 -7.82 -16.65
N GLY A 584 0.10 -8.80 -17.30
CA GLY A 584 1.30 -8.62 -18.10
C GLY A 584 0.93 -8.30 -19.53
N PHE A 585 1.23 -7.08 -19.98
CA PHE A 585 0.88 -6.61 -21.32
C PHE A 585 2.09 -6.57 -22.23
N GLU A 586 2.25 -7.54 -23.12
CA GLU A 586 3.45 -7.71 -23.93
C GLU A 586 4.75 -7.72 -23.09
N ALA A 587 4.66 -8.23 -21.85
CA ALA A 587 5.72 -8.19 -20.86
C ALA A 587 6.84 -9.22 -21.15
N PRO A 588 8.11 -8.91 -20.81
CA PRO A 588 9.21 -9.87 -20.95
C PRO A 588 9.04 -11.05 -19.99
N THR A 589 9.70 -12.19 -20.28
CA THR A 589 9.56 -13.43 -19.48
C THR A 589 9.86 -13.25 -18.00
N ASP A 590 10.86 -12.43 -17.65
CA ASP A 590 11.19 -12.17 -16.23
C ASP A 590 10.10 -11.34 -15.55
N GLY A 591 9.51 -10.36 -16.26
CA GLY A 591 8.37 -9.58 -15.77
C GLY A 591 7.11 -10.43 -15.60
N GLN A 592 6.82 -11.29 -16.58
CA GLN A 592 5.72 -12.26 -16.51
C GLN A 592 5.86 -13.18 -15.30
N ALA A 593 7.07 -13.63 -14.98
CA ALA A 593 7.32 -14.47 -13.81
C ALA A 593 7.00 -13.74 -12.49
N VAL A 594 7.41 -12.48 -12.36
CA VAL A 594 7.11 -11.65 -11.18
C VAL A 594 5.61 -11.43 -11.01
N LEU A 595 4.92 -11.07 -12.09
CA LEU A 595 3.46 -10.86 -12.06
C LEU A 595 2.70 -12.14 -11.72
N LYS A 596 3.10 -13.26 -12.32
CA LYS A 596 2.47 -14.54 -12.06
C LYS A 596 2.61 -14.98 -10.60
N ASP A 597 3.74 -14.72 -9.98
CA ASP A 597 4.00 -15.03 -8.56
C ASP A 597 3.22 -14.08 -7.61
N CYS A 598 3.07 -12.82 -8.01
CA CYS A 598 2.32 -11.82 -7.27
C CYS A 598 0.80 -12.10 -7.26
N ALA A 599 0.24 -12.65 -8.35
CA ALA A 599 -1.19 -12.94 -8.46
C ALA A 599 -1.70 -13.91 -7.38
N SER A 600 -2.92 -13.72 -6.88
CA SER A 600 -3.50 -14.60 -5.85
C SER A 600 -3.70 -16.05 -6.31
N SER A 601 -3.85 -16.30 -7.61
CA SER A 601 -3.81 -17.63 -8.21
C SER A 601 -3.54 -17.57 -9.71
N ASP A 602 -3.34 -18.73 -10.34
CA ASP A 602 -3.21 -18.83 -11.80
C ASP A 602 -4.40 -18.22 -12.58
N SER A 603 -5.60 -18.12 -11.98
CA SER A 603 -6.78 -17.49 -12.61
C SER A 603 -6.84 -15.97 -12.43
N HIS A 604 -5.97 -15.40 -11.58
CA HIS A 604 -5.86 -13.97 -11.35
C HIS A 604 -4.72 -13.34 -12.16
N TYR A 605 -3.94 -14.16 -12.88
CA TYR A 605 -2.88 -13.72 -13.80
C TYR A 605 -3.37 -13.71 -15.25
N PHE A 606 -3.14 -12.60 -15.95
CA PHE A 606 -3.46 -12.43 -17.36
C PHE A 606 -2.19 -12.05 -18.13
N ASP A 607 -1.86 -12.82 -19.15
CA ASP A 607 -0.83 -12.52 -20.14
C ASP A 607 -1.54 -12.12 -21.43
N VAL A 608 -1.37 -10.87 -21.87
CA VAL A 608 -2.17 -10.26 -22.94
C VAL A 608 -1.33 -9.47 -23.92
N ASP A 609 -1.75 -9.49 -25.19
CA ASP A 609 -1.11 -8.74 -26.28
C ASP A 609 -2.12 -7.83 -27.00
N GLY A 610 -1.66 -6.68 -27.50
CA GLY A 610 -2.44 -5.79 -28.36
C GLY A 610 -3.79 -5.32 -27.76
N LEU A 611 -4.91 -5.82 -28.29
CA LEU A 611 -6.26 -5.42 -27.89
C LEU A 611 -6.89 -6.35 -26.83
N GLU A 612 -6.24 -7.48 -26.51
CA GLU A 612 -6.74 -8.48 -25.55
C GLU A 612 -6.76 -7.94 -24.11
N ILE A 613 -6.07 -6.84 -23.86
CA ILE A 613 -6.12 -6.12 -22.59
C ILE A 613 -7.54 -5.74 -22.15
N SER A 614 -8.40 -5.31 -23.08
CA SER A 614 -9.81 -5.05 -22.77
C SER A 614 -10.54 -6.31 -22.31
N ASP A 615 -10.20 -7.47 -22.89
CA ASP A 615 -10.80 -8.75 -22.52
C ASP A 615 -10.32 -9.20 -21.13
N ALA A 616 -9.05 -8.96 -20.77
CA ALA A 616 -8.54 -9.22 -19.41
C ALA A 616 -9.26 -8.36 -18.37
N PHE A 617 -9.37 -7.04 -18.57
CA PHE A 617 -10.11 -6.17 -17.67
C PHE A 617 -11.60 -6.56 -17.56
N ALA A 618 -12.23 -6.96 -18.66
CA ALA A 618 -13.59 -7.48 -18.64
C ALA A 618 -13.71 -8.80 -17.86
N ALA A 619 -12.73 -9.70 -17.99
CA ALA A 619 -12.66 -10.95 -17.24
C ALA A 619 -12.47 -10.69 -15.73
N ILE A 620 -11.64 -9.74 -15.34
CA ILE A 620 -11.45 -9.30 -13.95
C ILE A 620 -12.76 -8.75 -13.39
N ALA A 621 -13.40 -7.82 -14.10
CA ALA A 621 -14.69 -7.28 -13.69
C ALA A 621 -15.75 -8.38 -13.50
N SER A 622 -15.78 -9.38 -14.39
CA SER A 622 -16.65 -10.56 -14.26
C SER A 622 -16.28 -11.45 -13.06
N SER A 623 -14.99 -11.64 -12.78
CA SER A 623 -14.51 -12.45 -11.65
C SER A 623 -14.85 -11.79 -10.32
N ILE A 624 -14.62 -10.48 -10.19
CA ILE A 624 -15.00 -9.69 -9.00
C ILE A 624 -16.52 -9.80 -8.77
N ARG A 625 -17.32 -9.89 -9.84
CA ARG A 625 -18.76 -10.18 -9.73
C ARG A 625 -19.07 -11.61 -9.28
N GLN A 626 -18.38 -12.63 -9.81
CA GLN A 626 -18.64 -14.04 -9.46
C GLN A 626 -18.24 -14.38 -8.03
N LEU A 627 -17.24 -13.69 -7.47
CA LEU A 627 -16.85 -13.80 -6.07
C LEU A 627 -17.93 -13.25 -5.10
N ARG A 628 -18.99 -12.60 -5.61
CA ARG A 628 -20.15 -12.10 -4.85
C ARG A 628 -21.30 -13.10 -4.74
N LEU A 629 -21.06 -14.37 -5.04
CA LEU A 629 -21.99 -15.47 -4.79
C LEU A 629 -21.44 -16.33 -3.65
N THR A 630 -21.74 -15.97 -2.40
CA THR A 630 -21.38 -16.81 -1.25
C THR A 630 -22.59 -17.05 -0.34
N GLN A 631 -22.88 -18.35 -0.31
CA GLN A 631 -23.93 -19.13 0.36
C GLN A 631 -24.22 -18.82 1.84
#